data_AF-A0A3C1A0G4-F1
#
_entry.id   AF-A0A3C1A0G4-F1
#
_cell.length_a   1.000
_cell.length_b   1.000
_cell.length_c   1.000
_cell.angle_alpha   90.00
_cell.angle_beta   90.00
_cell.angle_gamma   90.00
#
_symmetry.space_group_name_H-M   'P 1'
#
loop_
_entity.id
_entity.type
_entity.pdbx_description
1 polymer ?
#
loop_
_entity_poly.entity_id
_entity_poly.type
_entity_poly.pdbx_seq_one_letter_code
_entity_poly.pdbx_strand_id
1 'polypeptide(L)' 'MVYIVQRGDTLRSIAGRFGTTADALCTYNDLPNCNLIYPGQELLIPTPEVIPPTETPS' A
#
# COMPACT_ATOMS: atom_id res chain seq x y z
N MET A 1 7.15 8.37 0.55
CA MET A 1 6.97 8.70 -0.90
C MET A 1 5.49 8.91 -1.16
N VAL A 2 5.08 9.76 -2.11
CA VAL A 2 3.67 9.87 -2.52
C VAL A 2 3.46 9.07 -3.81
N TYR A 3 2.43 8.23 -3.84
CA TYR A 3 1.98 7.49 -5.03
C TYR A 3 0.58 7.94 -5.42
N ILE A 4 0.37 8.26 -6.69
CA ILE A 4 -0.95 8.62 -7.22
C ILE A 4 -1.61 7.37 -7.76
N VAL A 5 -2.72 6.97 -7.15
CA VAL A 5 -3.48 5.77 -7.53
C VAL A 5 -3.92 5.88 -8.99
N GLN A 6 -3.67 4.83 -9.77
CA GLN A 6 -4.12 4.76 -11.16
C GLN A 6 -5.37 3.89 -11.30
N ARG A 7 -6.05 4.03 -12.44
CA ARG A 7 -7.23 3.20 -12.73
C ARG A 7 -6.83 1.72 -12.80
N GLY A 8 -7.46 0.90 -11.95
CA GLY A 8 -7.19 -0.53 -11.85
C GLY A 8 -6.16 -0.89 -10.77
N ASP A 9 -5.54 0.10 -10.12
CA ASP A 9 -4.71 -0.18 -8.95
C ASP A 9 -5.57 -0.60 -7.76
N THR A 10 -4.99 -1.47 -6.94
CA THR A 10 -5.50 -1.86 -5.63
C THR A 10 -4.43 -1.65 -4.59
N LEU A 11 -4.81 -1.41 -3.32
CA LEU A 11 -3.86 -1.30 -2.22
C LEU A 11 -2.92 -2.50 -2.14
N ARG A 12 -3.41 -3.71 -2.41
CA ARG A 12 -2.59 -4.93 -2.44
C ARG A 12 -1.56 -4.93 -3.56
N SER A 13 -1.94 -4.51 -4.76
CA SER A 13 -1.00 -4.39 -5.89
C SER A 13 0.06 -3.31 -5.69
N ILE A 14 -0.33 -2.16 -5.11
CA ILE A 14 0.58 -1.07 -4.78
C ILE A 14 1.54 -1.53 -3.68
N ALA A 15 1.03 -2.09 -2.60
CA ALA A 15 1.82 -2.61 -1.49
C ALA A 15 2.89 -3.60 -1.95
N GLY A 16 2.52 -4.56 -2.81
CA GLY A 16 3.46 -5.53 -3.37
C GLY A 16 4.57 -4.91 -4.22
N ARG A 17 4.31 -3.79 -4.93
CA ARG A 17 5.34 -3.07 -5.69
C ARG A 17 6.37 -2.39 -4.79
N PHE A 18 5.96 -1.98 -3.59
CA PHE A 18 6.80 -1.25 -2.64
C PHE A 18 7.31 -2.11 -1.47
N GLY A 19 7.07 -3.43 -1.51
CA GLY A 19 7.51 -4.36 -0.47
C GLY A 19 6.83 -4.14 0.88
N THR A 20 5.62 -3.59 0.89
CA THR A 20 4.82 -3.35 2.10
C THR A 20 3.51 -4.14 2.05
N THR A 21 2.60 -3.93 3.01
CA THR A 21 1.28 -4.58 3.05
C THR A 21 0.15 -3.56 2.85
N ALA A 22 -0.98 -4.03 2.33
CA ALA A 22 -2.17 -3.18 2.15
C ALA A 22 -2.68 -2.60 3.48
N ASP A 23 -2.55 -3.39 4.56
CA ASP A 23 -2.94 -2.99 5.91
C ASP A 23 -2.02 -1.89 6.48
N ALA A 24 -0.70 -2.04 6.29
CA ALA A 24 0.26 -1.01 6.65
C ALA A 24 0.01 0.29 5.85
N LEU A 25 -0.26 0.18 4.54
CA LEU A 25 -0.63 1.35 3.74
C LEU A 25 -1.93 2.00 4.22
N CYS A 26 -2.93 1.19 4.55
CA CYS A 26 -4.22 1.69 5.02
C CYS A 26 -4.09 2.46 6.34
N THR A 27 -3.39 1.86 7.30
CA THR A 27 -3.13 2.45 8.61
C THR A 27 -2.27 3.71 8.49
N TYR A 28 -1.25 3.69 7.63
CA TYR A 28 -0.35 4.83 7.43
C TYR A 28 -1.01 6.04 6.75
N ASN A 29 -2.11 5.79 6.01
CA ASN A 29 -2.87 6.84 5.33
C ASN A 29 -4.22 7.14 6.02
N ASP A 30 -4.45 6.58 7.21
CA ASP A 30 -5.72 6.70 7.95
C ASP A 30 -6.95 6.45 7.07
N LEU A 31 -6.88 5.45 6.19
CA LEU A 31 -7.95 5.18 5.25
C LEU A 31 -9.14 4.56 5.99
N PRO A 32 -10.36 5.10 5.81
CA PRO A 32 -11.56 4.55 6.45
C PRO A 32 -11.92 3.16 5.90
N ASN A 33 -11.44 2.81 4.70
CA ASN A 33 -11.63 1.50 4.12
C ASN A 33 -10.41 1.10 3.27
N CYS A 34 -9.67 0.09 3.74
CA CYS A 34 -8.47 -0.44 3.09
C CYS A 34 -8.72 -1.16 1.75
N ASN A 35 -9.97 -1.34 1.36
CA ASN A 35 -10.34 -1.93 0.06
C ASN A 35 -10.87 -0.90 -0.94
N LEU A 36 -10.98 0.37 -0.51
CA LEU A 36 -11.61 1.42 -1.30
C LEU A 36 -10.62 2.56 -1.54
N ILE A 37 -9.97 2.51 -2.70
CA ILE A 37 -9.11 3.59 -3.20
C ILE A 37 -9.59 4.05 -4.57
N TYR A 38 -9.34 5.31 -4.88
CA TYR A 38 -9.83 5.92 -6.12
C TYR A 38 -8.68 6.39 -7.00
N PRO A 39 -8.81 6.31 -8.34
CA PRO A 39 -7.83 6.91 -9.24
C PRO A 39 -7.67 8.40 -8.96
N GLY A 40 -6.42 8.87 -8.92
CA GLY A 40 -6.06 10.23 -8.54
C GLY A 40 -5.88 10.46 -7.03
N GLN A 41 -6.19 9.46 -6.19
CA GLN A 41 -5.93 9.55 -4.76
C GLN A 41 -4.43 9.49 -4.47
N GLU A 42 -3.98 10.36 -3.58
CA GLU A 42 -2.61 10.36 -3.09
C GLU A 42 -2.48 9.35 -1.95
N LEU A 43 -1.56 8.40 -2.09
CA LEU A 43 -1.19 7.46 -1.04
C LEU A 43 0.25 7.71 -0.61
N LEU A 44 0.42 7.96 0.67
CA LEU A 44 1.71 7.96 1.33
C LEU A 44 2.18 6.51 1.44
N ILE A 45 3.27 6.20 0.78
CA ILE A 45 3.92 4.91 0.86
C ILE A 45 5.00 5.01 1.96
N PRO A 46 4.84 4.31 3.10
CA PRO A 46 5.93 4.10 4.03
C PRO A 46 6.91 3.21 3.31
N THR A 47 8.12 3.71 3.07
CA THR A 47 9.22 2.87 2.59
C THR A 47 9.57 1.93 3.73
N PRO A 48 9.30 0.61 3.64
CA PRO A 48 9.93 -0.31 4.55
C PRO A 48 11.43 -0.22 4.24
N GLU A 49 12.20 0.24 5.21
CA GLU A 49 13.65 0.11 5.17
C GLU A 49 13.94 -1.40 5.13
N VAL A 50 14.07 -1.94 3.91
CA VAL A 50 14.34 -3.34 3.54
C VAL A 50 14.24 -4.29 4.73
N ILE A 51 13.02 -4.56 5.20
CA ILE A 51 12.82 -5.70 6.09
C ILE A 51 12.81 -6.90 5.15
N PRO A 52 13.80 -7.80 5.22
CA PRO A 52 13.89 -8.93 4.30
C PRO A 52 12.57 -9.72 4.31
N PRO A 53 12.23 -10.41 3.21
CA PRO A 53 10.97 -11.11 3.05
C PRO A 53 10.91 -12.33 3.99
N THR A 54 10.60 -12.08 5.25
CA THR A 54 10.35 -13.11 6.25
C THR A 54 8.99 -12.80 6.84
N GLU A 55 7.96 -13.31 6.16
CA GLU A 55 6.72 -13.88 6.72
C GLU A 55 5.70 -14.03 5.59
N THR A 56 5.93 -15.07 4.79
CA THR A 56 4.86 -15.78 4.09
C THR A 56 4.16 -16.64 5.14
N PRO A 57 2.89 -16.40 5.52
CA PRO A 57 2.11 -17.48 6.09
C PRO A 57 1.60 -18.32 4.91
N SER A 58 2.36 -19.35 4.55
CA SER A 58 1.84 -20.68 4.19
C SER A 58 2.95 -21.66 3.84
#